data_AF-A0A1M5HIV4-F1
#
_entry.id   AF-A0A1M5HIV4-F1
#
_cell.length_a   1.000
_cell.length_b   1.000
_cell.length_c   1.000
_cell.angle_alpha   90.00
_cell.angle_beta   90.00
_cell.angle_gamma   90.00
#
_symmetry.space_group_name_H-M   'P 1'
#
loop_
_entity.id
_entity.type
_entity.pdbx_description
1 polymer ?
#
loop_
_entity_poly.entity_id
_entity_poly.type
_entity_poly.pdbx_seq_one_letter_code
_entity_poly.pdbx_strand_id
1 'polypeptide(L)'
;MLEFKNKSIADTFNARIRSPWAWVVLAVAIGLTILFYFSQKPQIIMYSRYIKTLSDYQLQESYALRGMERVRIGYGVDTVFVQAQTMNLREIAVSFSREMDEIQRLGIKAPSRSSVERFEREVLAKVSSMRRYAASRHQWLEKLQAVNNQAAGLPANIQIPVRKLLDSARAGYMVGMTGLGENIVGAIPDSTKEAILALLQENEEQALAWSRFNNELAVMYSEDMIHFFQSQNIEEMSLKSKIPMAFYFLTLVLMLSTFFFIFKSKQ
;
A
#
# COMPACT_ATOMS: atom_id res chain seq x y z
N MET A 1 -45.52 -9.86 62.90
CA MET A 1 -46.07 -10.35 61.62
C MET A 1 -45.26 -9.97 60.37
N LEU A 2 -44.16 -9.21 60.48
CA LEU A 2 -43.28 -8.84 59.35
C LEU A 2 -42.05 -9.76 59.18
N GLU A 3 -41.58 -10.42 60.24
CA GLU A 3 -40.39 -11.30 60.19
C GLU A 3 -40.59 -12.62 59.43
N PHE A 4 -41.79 -13.20 59.46
CA PHE A 4 -42.08 -14.44 58.73
C PHE A 4 -42.14 -14.21 57.20
N LYS A 5 -42.46 -13.00 56.76
CA LYS A 5 -42.50 -12.64 55.32
C LYS A 5 -41.10 -12.43 54.75
N ASN A 6 -40.19 -11.83 55.52
CA ASN A 6 -38.80 -11.63 55.12
C ASN A 6 -37.98 -12.93 55.14
N LYS A 7 -38.22 -13.84 56.11
CA LYS A 7 -37.63 -15.19 56.07
C LYS A 7 -38.10 -15.98 54.85
N SER A 8 -39.40 -15.94 54.53
CA SER A 8 -39.95 -16.60 53.34
C SER A 8 -39.32 -16.08 52.05
N ILE A 9 -39.19 -14.77 51.85
CA ILE A 9 -38.59 -14.22 50.62
C ILE A 9 -37.11 -14.59 50.54
N ALA A 10 -36.35 -14.44 51.63
CA ALA A 10 -34.92 -14.77 51.67
C ALA A 10 -34.65 -16.27 51.46
N ASP A 11 -35.47 -17.16 52.04
CA ASP A 11 -35.36 -18.60 51.88
C ASP A 11 -35.79 -19.06 50.48
N THR A 12 -36.82 -18.43 49.88
CA THR A 12 -37.22 -18.70 48.48
C THR A 12 -36.17 -18.20 47.50
N PHE A 13 -35.50 -17.08 47.80
CA PHE A 13 -34.39 -16.56 47.00
C PHE A 13 -33.15 -17.44 47.09
N ASN A 14 -32.77 -17.88 48.31
CA ASN A 14 -31.67 -18.82 48.53
C ASN A 14 -31.94 -20.20 47.92
N ALA A 15 -33.17 -20.71 47.95
CA ALA A 15 -33.56 -21.96 47.31
C ALA A 15 -33.54 -21.86 45.77
N ARG A 16 -33.96 -20.71 45.20
CA ARG A 16 -33.89 -20.47 43.75
C ARG A 16 -32.47 -20.26 43.23
N ILE A 17 -31.60 -19.60 43.99
CA ILE A 17 -30.19 -19.37 43.60
C ILE A 17 -29.36 -20.65 43.67
N ARG A 18 -29.68 -21.59 44.57
CA ARG A 18 -29.02 -22.91 44.63
C ARG A 18 -29.44 -23.87 43.53
N SER A 19 -30.45 -23.55 42.73
CA SER A 19 -30.85 -24.36 41.58
C SER A 19 -29.79 -24.26 40.47
N PRO A 20 -29.23 -25.39 39.98
CA PRO A 20 -28.25 -25.39 38.88
C PRO A 20 -28.74 -24.64 37.63
N TRP A 21 -30.06 -24.57 37.44
CA TRP A 21 -30.70 -23.90 36.31
C TRP A 21 -30.57 -22.37 36.34
N ALA A 22 -30.52 -21.76 37.54
CA ALA A 22 -30.32 -20.31 37.66
C ALA A 22 -28.92 -19.90 37.15
N TRP A 23 -27.91 -20.74 37.41
CA TRP A 23 -26.54 -20.56 36.90
C TRP A 23 -26.44 -20.76 35.39
N VAL A 24 -27.21 -21.69 34.82
CA VAL A 24 -27.29 -21.89 33.37
C VAL A 24 -27.88 -20.64 32.69
N VAL A 25 -29.00 -20.12 33.21
CA VAL A 25 -29.64 -18.90 32.67
C VAL A 25 -28.67 -17.71 32.75
N LEU A 26 -27.98 -17.54 33.88
CA LEU A 26 -26.99 -16.47 34.05
C LEU A 26 -25.81 -16.63 33.07
N ALA A 27 -25.26 -17.84 32.93
CA ALA A 27 -24.14 -18.11 32.02
C ALA A 27 -24.53 -17.87 30.55
N VAL A 28 -25.73 -18.29 30.14
CA VAL A 28 -26.24 -18.05 28.79
C VAL A 28 -26.50 -16.57 28.53
N ALA A 29 -27.04 -15.83 29.52
CA ALA A 29 -27.22 -14.39 29.43
C ALA A 29 -25.88 -13.65 29.27
N ILE A 30 -24.86 -14.01 30.06
CA ILE A 30 -23.50 -13.46 29.92
C ILE A 30 -22.94 -13.79 28.53
N GLY A 31 -23.09 -15.03 28.06
CA GLY A 31 -22.66 -15.45 26.73
C GLY A 31 -23.30 -14.66 25.59
N LEU A 32 -24.62 -14.43 25.67
CA LEU A 32 -25.36 -13.59 24.72
C LEU A 32 -24.86 -12.14 24.74
N THR A 33 -24.55 -11.59 25.92
CA THR A 33 -24.06 -10.22 26.08
C THR A 33 -22.67 -10.06 25.44
N ILE A 34 -21.78 -11.03 25.65
CA ILE A 34 -20.45 -11.07 25.03
C ILE A 34 -20.57 -11.18 23.50
N LEU A 35 -21.40 -12.10 23.00
CA LEU A 35 -21.65 -12.27 21.56
C LEU A 35 -22.22 -11.00 20.91
N PHE A 36 -23.13 -10.32 21.59
CA PHE A 36 -23.69 -9.05 21.13
C PHE A 36 -22.60 -7.97 21.02
N TYR A 37 -21.73 -7.85 22.03
CA TYR A 37 -20.61 -6.91 21.99
C TYR A 37 -19.61 -7.22 20.86
N PHE A 38 -19.29 -8.49 20.63
CA PHE A 38 -18.44 -8.91 19.51
C PHE A 38 -19.09 -8.64 18.14
N SER A 39 -20.40 -8.82 18.02
CA SER A 39 -21.15 -8.57 16.79
C SER A 39 -21.09 -7.10 16.34
N GLN A 40 -20.93 -6.16 17.28
CA GLN A 40 -20.93 -4.72 17.00
C GLN A 40 -19.59 -4.19 16.48
N LYS A 41 -18.52 -5.01 16.40
CA LYS A 41 -17.20 -4.53 15.95
C LYS A 41 -17.20 -4.17 14.44
N PRO A 42 -16.79 -2.93 14.06
CA PRO A 42 -16.84 -2.44 12.67
C PRO A 42 -15.61 -2.81 11.82
N GLN A 43 -14.91 -3.90 12.13
CA GLN A 43 -13.58 -4.22 11.59
C GLN A 43 -13.54 -4.41 10.06
N ILE A 44 -14.59 -5.00 9.45
CA ILE A 44 -14.75 -5.15 7.98
C ILE A 44 -14.58 -3.83 7.20
N ILE A 45 -15.13 -2.72 7.73
CA ILE A 45 -15.06 -1.42 7.06
C ILE A 45 -13.62 -0.90 7.06
N MET A 46 -12.85 -1.19 8.11
CA MET A 46 -11.46 -0.79 8.21
C MET A 46 -10.57 -1.52 7.20
N TYR A 47 -10.64 -2.84 7.08
CA TYR A 47 -9.78 -3.56 6.13
C TYR A 47 -10.04 -3.17 4.68
N SER A 48 -11.31 -2.93 4.31
CA SER A 48 -11.65 -2.43 2.97
C SER A 48 -11.02 -1.07 2.67
N ARG A 49 -10.95 -0.17 3.67
CA ARG A 49 -10.25 1.12 3.54
C ARG A 49 -8.76 0.92 3.29
N TYR A 50 -8.08 0.03 4.00
CA TYR A 50 -6.65 -0.22 3.80
C TYR A 50 -6.33 -0.87 2.46
N ILE A 51 -7.17 -1.80 1.99
CA ILE A 51 -7.07 -2.33 0.63
C ILE A 51 -7.16 -1.19 -0.38
N LYS A 52 -8.15 -0.30 -0.22
CA LYS A 52 -8.31 0.85 -1.11
C LYS A 52 -7.07 1.75 -1.09
N THR A 53 -6.54 2.10 0.08
CA THR A 53 -5.32 2.93 0.19
C THR A 53 -4.12 2.31 -0.53
N LEU A 54 -3.92 1.00 -0.42
CA LEU A 54 -2.84 0.29 -1.12
C LEU A 54 -3.08 0.22 -2.64
N SER A 55 -4.33 0.03 -3.09
CA SER A 55 -4.68 0.10 -4.51
C SER A 55 -4.52 1.51 -5.08
N ASP A 56 -4.90 2.55 -4.32
CA ASP A 56 -4.70 3.95 -4.70
C ASP A 56 -3.19 4.26 -4.84
N TYR A 57 -2.35 3.70 -3.96
CA TYR A 57 -0.89 3.75 -4.09
C TYR A 57 -0.40 3.14 -5.42
N GLN A 58 -0.82 1.92 -5.76
CA GLN A 58 -0.39 1.24 -7.00
C GLN A 58 -0.80 2.04 -8.25
N LEU A 59 -2.02 2.56 -8.25
CA LEU A 59 -2.52 3.41 -9.34
C LEU A 59 -1.68 4.68 -9.47
N GLN A 60 -1.40 5.34 -8.36
CA GLN A 60 -0.63 6.58 -8.33
C GLN A 60 0.83 6.36 -8.72
N GLU A 61 1.41 5.23 -8.33
CA GLU A 61 2.76 4.86 -8.76
C GLU A 61 2.84 4.68 -10.28
N SER A 62 1.85 4.02 -10.88
CA SER A 62 1.75 3.90 -12.34
C SER A 62 1.66 5.27 -13.02
N TYR A 63 0.88 6.20 -12.47
CA TYR A 63 0.83 7.58 -12.98
C TYR A 63 2.15 8.32 -12.79
N ALA A 64 2.83 8.15 -11.65
CA ALA A 64 4.13 8.73 -11.40
C ALA A 64 5.17 8.19 -12.38
N LEU A 65 5.22 6.88 -12.64
CA LEU A 65 6.13 6.26 -13.61
C LEU A 65 5.86 6.75 -15.03
N ARG A 66 4.60 6.88 -15.45
CA ARG A 66 4.23 7.50 -16.74
C ARG A 66 4.67 8.97 -16.82
N GLY A 67 4.60 9.70 -15.71
CA GLY A 67 5.13 11.05 -15.60
C GLY A 67 6.65 11.09 -15.75
N MET A 68 7.34 10.19 -15.05
CA MET A 68 8.78 10.02 -15.13
C MET A 68 9.25 9.62 -16.53
N GLU A 69 8.43 8.89 -17.29
CA GLU A 69 8.71 8.55 -18.68
C GLU A 69 8.74 9.80 -19.58
N ARG A 70 7.83 10.75 -19.33
CA ARG A 70 7.88 12.06 -20.01
C ARG A 70 9.13 12.84 -19.64
N VAL A 71 9.56 12.77 -18.38
CA VAL A 71 10.83 13.33 -17.91
C VAL A 71 12.01 12.72 -18.64
N ARG A 72 12.01 11.39 -18.81
CA ARG A 72 13.06 10.65 -19.51
C ARG A 72 13.23 11.11 -20.96
N ILE A 73 12.14 11.28 -21.69
CA ILE A 73 12.16 11.68 -23.11
C ILE A 73 12.30 13.22 -23.28
N GLY A 74 11.94 14.00 -22.25
CA GLY A 74 12.03 15.46 -22.27
C GLY A 74 10.84 16.17 -22.92
N TYR A 75 9.67 15.54 -22.99
CA TYR A 75 8.45 16.15 -23.54
C TYR A 75 7.52 16.65 -22.42
N GLY A 76 7.24 17.96 -22.41
CA GLY A 76 6.17 18.56 -21.60
C GLY A 76 6.33 18.37 -20.09
N VAL A 77 7.57 18.48 -19.60
CA VAL A 77 7.90 18.15 -18.21
C VAL A 77 7.72 19.37 -17.32
N ASP A 78 6.75 19.27 -16.41
CA ASP A 78 6.65 20.14 -15.26
C ASP A 78 7.33 19.45 -14.06
N THR A 79 8.43 20.03 -13.57
CA THR A 79 9.12 19.54 -12.38
C THR A 79 8.21 19.60 -11.15
N VAL A 80 7.24 20.51 -11.13
CA VAL A 80 6.21 20.62 -10.09
C VAL A 80 5.29 19.40 -10.11
N PHE A 81 4.92 18.89 -11.28
CA PHE A 81 4.10 17.69 -11.40
C PHE A 81 4.80 16.47 -10.78
N VAL A 82 6.08 16.25 -11.11
CA VAL A 82 6.86 15.14 -10.54
C VAL A 82 7.01 15.28 -9.03
N GLN A 83 7.25 16.50 -8.55
CA GLN A 83 7.35 16.78 -7.13
C GLN A 83 6.04 16.49 -6.38
N ALA A 84 4.90 16.88 -6.94
CA ALA A 84 3.58 16.61 -6.38
C ALA A 84 3.28 15.11 -6.33
N GLN A 85 3.50 14.37 -7.42
CA GLN A 85 3.26 12.92 -7.48
C GLN A 85 4.13 12.16 -6.47
N THR A 86 5.43 12.50 -6.41
CA THR A 86 6.37 11.86 -5.47
C THR A 86 6.08 12.23 -4.01
N MET A 87 5.57 13.43 -3.73
CA MET A 87 5.14 13.82 -2.39
C MET A 87 3.92 13.02 -1.93
N ASN A 88 2.92 12.88 -2.80
CA ASN A 88 1.73 12.11 -2.49
C ASN A 88 2.04 10.62 -2.29
N LEU A 89 2.95 10.02 -3.09
CA LEU A 89 3.40 8.62 -2.86
C LEU A 89 4.05 8.44 -1.48
N ARG A 90 4.91 9.40 -1.09
CA ARG A 90 5.51 9.43 0.24
C ARG A 90 4.45 9.56 1.33
N GLU A 91 3.49 10.46 1.15
CA GLU A 91 2.43 10.70 2.13
C GLU A 91 1.58 9.44 2.34
N ILE A 92 1.19 8.74 1.27
CA ILE A 92 0.47 7.47 1.37
C ILE A 92 1.27 6.43 2.16
N ALA A 93 2.55 6.24 1.85
CA ALA A 93 3.37 5.25 2.56
C ALA A 93 3.55 5.57 4.04
N VAL A 94 3.84 6.83 4.38
CA VAL A 94 4.05 7.26 5.78
C VAL A 94 2.73 7.23 6.57
N SER A 95 1.64 7.71 5.98
CA SER A 95 0.31 7.68 6.62
C SER A 95 -0.15 6.25 6.85
N PHE A 96 0.01 5.37 5.85
CA PHE A 96 -0.32 3.96 5.97
C PHE A 96 0.50 3.29 7.09
N SER A 97 1.81 3.51 7.13
CA SER A 97 2.70 2.97 8.17
C SER A 97 2.26 3.41 9.57
N ARG A 98 1.93 4.69 9.73
CA ARG A 98 1.41 5.24 10.99
C ARG A 98 0.04 4.66 11.39
N GLU A 99 -0.86 4.52 10.42
CA GLU A 99 -2.18 3.90 10.66
C GLU A 99 -2.02 2.44 11.08
N MET A 100 -1.07 1.69 10.49
CA MET A 100 -0.78 0.30 10.88
C MET A 100 -0.28 0.19 12.33
N ASP A 101 0.63 1.08 12.73
CA ASP A 101 1.11 1.15 14.12
C ASP A 101 -0.05 1.41 15.10
N GLU A 102 -1.00 2.28 14.74
CA GLU A 102 -2.15 2.59 15.57
C GLU A 102 -3.11 1.40 15.72
N ILE A 103 -3.43 0.73 14.62
CA ILE A 103 -4.30 -0.46 14.60
C ILE A 103 -3.68 -1.59 15.43
N GLN A 104 -2.37 -1.78 15.31
CA GLN A 104 -1.66 -2.81 16.07
C GLN A 104 -1.72 -2.53 17.58
N ARG A 105 -1.62 -1.25 17.99
CA ARG A 105 -1.81 -0.84 19.40
C ARG A 105 -3.23 -1.08 19.90
N LEU A 106 -4.22 -0.98 19.03
CA LEU A 106 -5.63 -1.29 19.33
C LEU A 106 -5.92 -2.81 19.39
N GLY A 107 -4.90 -3.67 19.17
CA GLY A 107 -5.05 -5.13 19.19
C GLY A 107 -5.84 -5.69 18.00
N ILE A 108 -5.96 -4.91 16.93
CA ILE A 108 -6.61 -5.34 15.69
C ILE A 108 -5.55 -6.02 14.81
N LYS A 109 -5.95 -7.06 14.09
CA LYS A 109 -5.03 -7.79 13.21
C LYS A 109 -4.53 -6.87 12.10
N ALA A 110 -3.22 -6.77 11.97
CA ALA A 110 -2.53 -5.96 10.99
C ALA A 110 -1.38 -6.77 10.35
N PRO A 111 -0.89 -6.39 9.17
CA PRO A 111 0.30 -6.97 8.58
C PRO A 111 1.49 -6.90 9.54
N SER A 112 2.48 -7.77 9.35
CA SER A 112 3.70 -7.71 10.16
C SER A 112 4.37 -6.35 10.04
N ARG A 113 4.84 -5.80 11.16
CA ARG A 113 5.57 -4.53 11.20
C ARG A 113 6.75 -4.50 10.22
N SER A 114 7.46 -5.61 10.08
CA SER A 114 8.54 -5.75 9.11
C SER A 114 8.10 -5.59 7.66
N SER A 115 6.88 -6.03 7.30
CA SER A 115 6.34 -5.86 5.96
C SER A 115 6.02 -4.39 5.68
N VAL A 116 5.35 -3.74 6.65
CA VAL A 116 4.99 -2.32 6.58
C VAL A 116 6.25 -1.43 6.49
N GLU A 117 7.27 -1.69 7.31
CA GLU A 117 8.53 -0.95 7.29
C GLU A 117 9.31 -1.14 5.98
N ARG A 118 9.26 -2.35 5.39
CA ARG A 118 9.88 -2.61 4.08
C ARG A 118 9.16 -1.85 2.96
N PHE A 119 7.83 -1.91 2.95
CA PHE A 119 7.02 -1.13 2.02
C PHE A 119 7.37 0.36 2.11
N GLU A 120 7.31 0.95 3.30
CA GLU A 120 7.63 2.36 3.50
C GLU A 120 9.04 2.70 3.01
N ARG A 121 10.04 1.90 3.37
CA ARG A 121 11.43 2.10 2.97
C ARG A 121 11.59 2.06 1.45
N GLU A 122 11.00 1.08 0.77
CA GLU A 122 11.07 0.97 -0.69
C GLU A 122 10.39 2.15 -1.37
N VAL A 123 9.22 2.60 -0.88
CA VAL A 123 8.55 3.79 -1.41
C VAL A 123 9.41 5.04 -1.26
N LEU A 124 10.00 5.24 -0.07
CA LEU A 124 10.87 6.40 0.19
C LEU A 124 12.14 6.37 -0.68
N ALA A 125 12.75 5.20 -0.82
CA ALA A 125 13.91 5.01 -1.69
C ALA A 125 13.57 5.32 -3.16
N LYS A 126 12.43 4.79 -3.64
CA LYS A 126 11.91 5.05 -4.99
C LYS A 126 11.62 6.53 -5.22
N VAL A 127 10.89 7.18 -4.33
CA VAL A 127 10.58 8.62 -4.38
C VAL A 127 11.86 9.47 -4.42
N SER A 128 12.83 9.16 -3.56
CA SER A 128 14.11 9.89 -3.54
C SER A 128 14.88 9.75 -4.85
N SER A 129 14.86 8.55 -5.43
CA SER A 129 15.53 8.23 -6.69
C SER A 129 14.85 8.91 -7.87
N MET A 130 13.52 8.92 -7.94
CA MET A 130 12.74 9.63 -8.95
C MET A 130 13.06 11.13 -8.96
N ARG A 131 13.12 11.76 -7.78
CA ARG A 131 13.44 13.20 -7.68
C ARG A 131 14.87 13.52 -8.15
N ARG A 132 15.84 12.73 -7.71
CA ARG A 132 17.25 12.88 -8.15
C ARG A 132 17.39 12.68 -9.65
N TYR A 133 16.75 11.63 -10.18
CA TYR A 133 16.73 11.36 -11.61
C TYR A 133 16.10 12.52 -12.38
N ALA A 134 14.95 13.05 -11.94
CA ALA A 134 14.29 14.14 -12.65
C ALA A 134 15.15 15.40 -12.74
N ALA A 135 15.80 15.78 -11.63
CA ALA A 135 16.70 16.92 -11.62
C ALA A 135 17.93 16.70 -12.53
N SER A 136 18.55 15.52 -12.44
CA SER A 136 19.72 15.19 -13.25
C SER A 136 19.40 15.05 -14.74
N ARG A 137 18.25 14.45 -15.08
CA ARG A 137 17.78 14.33 -16.45
C ARG A 137 17.45 15.68 -17.08
N HIS A 138 16.92 16.62 -16.30
CA HIS A 138 16.68 17.98 -16.78
C HIS A 138 17.99 18.66 -17.22
N GLN A 139 19.03 18.61 -16.38
CA GLN A 139 20.37 19.12 -16.72
C GLN A 139 20.97 18.42 -17.94
N TRP A 140 20.78 17.10 -18.04
CA TRP A 140 21.23 16.32 -19.20
C TRP A 140 20.52 16.76 -20.49
N LEU A 141 19.22 17.07 -20.44
CA LEU A 141 18.47 17.57 -21.60
C LEU A 141 18.94 18.96 -22.06
N GLU A 142 19.33 19.84 -21.13
CA GLU A 142 19.94 21.13 -21.47
C GLU A 142 21.29 20.95 -22.19
N LYS A 143 22.15 20.04 -21.69
CA LYS A 143 23.41 19.69 -22.35
C LYS A 143 23.17 19.06 -23.73
N LEU A 144 22.17 18.19 -23.85
CA LEU A 144 21.77 17.61 -25.13
C LEU A 144 21.38 18.68 -26.14
N GLN A 145 20.67 19.74 -25.72
CA GLN A 145 20.32 20.85 -26.61
C GLN A 145 21.57 21.59 -27.12
N ALA A 146 22.54 21.84 -26.24
CA ALA A 146 23.81 22.46 -26.63
C ALA A 146 24.59 21.59 -27.62
N VAL A 147 24.68 20.27 -27.38
CA VAL A 147 25.35 19.31 -28.27
C VAL A 147 24.61 19.17 -29.61
N ASN A 148 23.27 19.18 -29.61
CA ASN A 148 22.48 19.18 -30.84
C ASN A 148 22.71 20.42 -31.70
N ASN A 149 22.91 21.58 -31.09
CA ASN A 149 23.27 22.81 -31.81
C ASN A 149 24.67 22.72 -32.42
N GLN A 150 25.64 22.15 -31.71
CA GLN A 150 26.98 21.90 -32.25
C GLN A 150 26.94 20.89 -33.41
N ALA A 151 26.21 19.78 -33.24
CA ALA A 151 26.04 18.77 -34.28
C ALA A 151 25.28 19.30 -35.51
N ALA A 152 24.48 20.36 -35.36
CA ALA A 152 23.77 20.98 -36.47
C ALA A 152 24.69 21.65 -37.50
N GLY A 153 25.91 22.03 -37.10
CA GLY A 153 26.93 22.59 -37.99
C GLY A 153 27.70 21.54 -38.80
N LEU A 154 27.46 20.24 -38.58
CA LEU A 154 28.16 19.16 -39.27
C LEU A 154 27.55 18.89 -40.66
N PRO A 155 28.35 18.37 -41.61
CA PRO A 155 27.84 17.85 -42.88
C PRO A 155 26.72 16.82 -42.69
N ALA A 156 25.72 16.83 -43.58
CA ALA A 156 24.51 16.01 -43.43
C ALA A 156 24.78 14.50 -43.27
N ASN A 157 25.81 13.97 -43.95
CA ASN A 157 26.24 12.57 -43.87
C ASN A 157 26.77 12.17 -42.48
N ILE A 158 27.21 13.13 -41.66
CA ILE A 158 27.68 12.92 -40.28
C ILE A 158 26.58 13.31 -39.29
N GLN A 159 25.91 14.43 -39.55
CA GLN A 159 24.85 14.98 -38.71
C GLN A 159 23.69 14.00 -38.51
N ILE A 160 23.22 13.34 -39.58
CA ILE A 160 22.05 12.45 -39.50
C ILE A 160 22.31 11.24 -38.58
N PRO A 161 23.42 10.47 -38.75
CA PRO A 161 23.79 9.41 -37.82
C PRO A 161 23.97 9.89 -36.37
N VAL A 162 24.65 11.03 -36.17
CA VAL A 162 24.87 11.60 -34.83
C VAL A 162 23.55 11.97 -34.16
N ARG A 163 22.62 12.61 -34.87
CA ARG A 163 21.28 12.93 -34.34
C ARG A 163 20.51 11.67 -33.98
N LYS A 164 20.55 10.62 -34.81
CA LYS A 164 19.89 9.35 -34.50
C LYS A 164 20.45 8.69 -33.23
N LEU A 165 21.76 8.78 -33.02
CA LEU A 165 22.42 8.32 -31.79
C LEU A 165 21.93 9.12 -30.57
N LEU A 166 21.92 10.45 -30.68
CA LEU A 166 21.47 11.35 -29.61
C LEU A 166 19.98 11.20 -29.30
N ASP A 167 19.13 10.96 -30.29
CA ASP A 167 17.71 10.67 -30.10
C ASP A 167 17.49 9.33 -29.40
N SER A 168 18.33 8.34 -29.69
CA SER A 168 18.31 7.04 -29.00
C SER A 168 18.75 7.19 -27.54
N ALA A 169 19.78 8.00 -27.26
CA ALA A 169 20.16 8.36 -25.90
C ALA A 169 19.03 9.13 -25.17
N ARG A 170 18.36 10.06 -25.87
CA ARG A 170 17.20 10.79 -25.34
C ARG A 170 16.05 9.85 -24.96
N ALA A 171 15.82 8.79 -25.73
CA ALA A 171 14.84 7.76 -25.39
C ALA A 171 15.27 6.85 -24.22
N GLY A 172 16.47 7.05 -23.66
CA GLY A 172 16.96 6.34 -22.48
C GLY A 172 17.68 5.02 -22.79
N TYR A 173 18.08 4.80 -24.05
CA TYR A 173 18.91 3.66 -24.41
C TYR A 173 20.38 3.94 -24.09
N MET A 174 21.10 2.93 -23.62
CA MET A 174 22.57 2.98 -23.55
C MET A 174 23.12 2.87 -24.96
N VAL A 175 23.80 3.92 -25.42
CA VAL A 175 24.33 4.00 -26.78
C VAL A 175 25.76 4.53 -26.75
N GLY A 176 26.58 4.04 -27.67
CA GLY A 176 27.99 4.41 -27.79
C GLY A 176 28.33 4.89 -29.21
N MET A 177 29.39 5.69 -29.30
CA MET A 177 29.91 6.21 -30.58
C MET A 177 30.49 5.13 -31.49
N THR A 178 30.82 3.95 -30.94
CA THR A 178 31.35 2.80 -31.69
C THR A 178 30.40 2.32 -32.79
N GLY A 179 29.09 2.52 -32.64
CA GLY A 179 28.09 2.15 -33.65
C GLY A 179 28.02 3.07 -34.87
N LEU A 180 28.72 4.21 -34.87
CA LEU A 180 28.73 5.16 -36.00
C LEU A 180 29.79 4.82 -37.06
N GLY A 181 30.73 3.92 -36.76
CA GLY A 181 31.86 3.59 -37.63
C GLY A 181 32.99 4.62 -37.58
N GLU A 182 34.23 4.14 -37.71
CA GLU A 182 35.44 4.95 -37.50
C GLU A 182 35.55 6.16 -38.44
N ASN A 183 35.08 6.02 -39.69
CA ASN A 183 35.09 7.10 -40.68
C ASN A 183 34.21 8.30 -40.28
N ILE A 184 33.06 8.04 -39.66
CA ILE A 184 32.16 9.11 -39.20
C ILE A 184 32.71 9.73 -37.93
N VAL A 185 33.22 8.91 -37.00
CA VAL A 185 33.79 9.37 -35.73
C VAL A 185 35.04 10.22 -35.95
N GLY A 186 35.89 9.87 -36.91
CA GLY A 186 37.09 10.64 -37.26
C GLY A 186 36.81 11.95 -37.99
N ALA A 187 35.61 12.11 -38.56
CA ALA A 187 35.20 13.33 -39.27
C ALA A 187 34.49 14.35 -38.35
N ILE A 188 34.22 14.00 -37.09
CA ILE A 188 33.64 14.91 -36.10
C ILE A 188 34.78 15.71 -35.44
N PRO A 189 34.66 17.05 -35.31
CA PRO A 189 35.63 17.86 -34.57
C PRO A 189 35.80 17.37 -33.13
N ASP A 190 37.04 17.39 -32.61
CA ASP A 190 37.36 16.82 -31.30
C ASP A 190 36.54 17.43 -30.16
N SER A 191 36.27 18.73 -30.20
CA SER A 191 35.44 19.41 -29.19
C SER A 191 33.99 18.89 -29.17
N THR A 192 33.38 18.68 -30.34
CA THR A 192 32.03 18.10 -30.47
C THR A 192 32.03 16.62 -30.06
N LYS A 193 33.09 15.89 -30.44
CA LYS A 193 33.27 14.47 -30.10
C LYS A 193 33.36 14.26 -28.60
N GLU A 194 34.18 15.05 -27.90
CA GLU A 194 34.31 15.02 -26.44
C GLU A 194 32.98 15.36 -25.76
N ALA A 195 32.27 16.38 -26.24
CA ALA A 195 30.97 16.76 -25.71
C ALA A 195 29.92 15.65 -25.87
N ILE A 196 29.90 14.97 -27.02
CA ILE A 196 29.03 13.80 -27.25
C ILE A 196 29.42 12.66 -26.30
N LEU A 197 30.70 12.33 -26.17
CA LEU A 197 31.16 11.24 -25.30
C LEU A 197 30.78 11.49 -23.83
N ALA A 198 31.01 12.70 -23.33
CA ALA A 198 30.61 13.09 -21.98
C ALA A 198 29.10 12.94 -21.79
N LEU A 199 28.29 13.40 -22.76
CA LEU A 199 26.84 13.28 -22.71
C LEU A 199 26.36 11.82 -22.71
N LEU A 200 27.02 10.94 -23.47
CA LEU A 200 26.69 9.52 -23.54
C LEU A 200 27.06 8.78 -22.25
N GLN A 201 28.19 9.12 -21.64
CA GLN A 201 28.59 8.59 -20.33
C GLN A 201 27.57 8.99 -19.26
N GLU A 202 27.17 10.26 -19.20
CA GLU A 202 26.11 10.70 -18.28
C GLU A 202 24.79 9.97 -18.54
N ASN A 203 24.46 9.69 -19.81
CA ASN A 203 23.24 8.95 -20.15
C ASN A 203 23.28 7.49 -19.69
N GLU A 204 24.44 6.83 -19.68
CA GLU A 204 24.59 5.50 -19.12
C GLU A 204 24.27 5.50 -17.61
N GLU A 205 24.78 6.49 -16.88
CA GLU A 205 24.46 6.66 -15.46
C GLU A 205 22.96 6.93 -15.25
N GLN A 206 22.33 7.74 -16.11
CA GLN A 206 20.87 7.95 -16.07
C GLN A 206 20.09 6.66 -16.34
N ALA A 207 20.50 5.86 -17.33
CA ALA A 207 19.83 4.61 -17.66
C ALA A 207 19.91 3.60 -16.49
N LEU A 208 21.05 3.55 -15.79
CA LEU A 208 21.20 2.77 -14.56
C LEU A 208 20.38 3.35 -13.40
N ALA A 209 20.30 4.67 -13.26
CA ALA A 209 19.47 5.31 -12.24
C ALA A 209 17.97 5.02 -12.46
N TRP A 210 17.52 5.01 -13.72
CA TRP A 210 16.16 4.65 -14.10
C TRP A 210 15.79 3.23 -13.67
N SER A 211 16.65 2.25 -13.96
CA SER A 211 16.38 0.85 -13.62
C SER A 211 16.30 0.60 -12.10
N ARG A 212 17.03 1.37 -11.29
CA ARG A 212 16.99 1.24 -9.82
C ARG A 212 15.63 1.52 -9.21
N PHE A 213 14.92 2.54 -9.72
CA PHE A 213 13.61 2.91 -9.17
C PHE A 213 12.43 2.33 -9.96
N ASN A 214 12.64 1.93 -11.21
CA ASN A 214 11.67 1.15 -11.98
C ASN A 214 11.72 -0.35 -11.58
N ASN A 215 11.57 -0.61 -10.28
CA ASN A 215 11.48 -1.95 -9.71
C ASN A 215 10.05 -2.23 -9.22
N GLU A 216 9.68 -3.50 -9.07
CA GLU A 216 8.32 -3.88 -8.63
C GLU A 216 8.24 -4.17 -7.13
N LEU A 217 9.30 -3.90 -6.35
CA LEU A 217 9.39 -4.31 -4.95
C LEU A 217 8.31 -3.66 -4.07
N ALA A 218 8.10 -2.35 -4.23
CA ALA A 218 7.07 -1.64 -3.47
C ALA A 218 5.65 -2.12 -3.82
N VAL A 219 5.40 -2.42 -5.10
CA VAL A 219 4.14 -3.03 -5.56
C VAL A 219 3.95 -4.40 -4.92
N MET A 220 4.96 -5.27 -4.96
CA MET A 220 4.90 -6.61 -4.40
C MET A 220 4.57 -6.57 -2.89
N TYR A 221 5.24 -5.71 -2.12
CA TYR A 221 4.91 -5.55 -0.70
C TYR A 221 3.49 -5.00 -0.48
N SER A 222 3.02 -4.11 -1.36
CA SER A 222 1.62 -3.64 -1.31
C SER A 222 0.62 -4.75 -1.60
N GLU A 223 0.91 -5.65 -2.55
CA GLU A 223 0.06 -6.80 -2.88
C GLU A 223 0.01 -7.81 -1.74
N ASP A 224 1.14 -8.13 -1.11
CA ASP A 224 1.19 -9.02 0.06
C ASP A 224 0.29 -8.49 1.19
N MET A 225 0.31 -7.17 1.43
CA MET A 225 -0.54 -6.53 2.43
C MET A 225 -2.02 -6.50 2.02
N ILE A 226 -2.32 -6.29 0.72
CA ILE A 226 -3.68 -6.40 0.20
C ILE A 226 -4.22 -7.81 0.44
N HIS A 227 -3.45 -8.85 0.10
CA HIS A 227 -3.83 -10.24 0.32
C HIS A 227 -4.06 -10.55 1.81
N PHE A 228 -3.22 -10.01 2.69
CA PHE A 228 -3.44 -10.11 4.14
C PHE A 228 -4.80 -9.51 4.54
N PHE A 229 -5.12 -8.29 4.11
CA PHE A 229 -6.40 -7.67 4.47
C PHE A 229 -7.61 -8.38 3.84
N GLN A 230 -7.47 -8.90 2.62
CA GLN A 230 -8.50 -9.71 1.98
C GLN A 230 -8.77 -10.99 2.78
N SER A 231 -7.72 -11.67 3.23
CA SER A 231 -7.86 -12.89 4.04
C SER A 231 -8.57 -12.58 5.37
N GLN A 232 -8.20 -11.48 6.03
CA GLN A 232 -8.84 -11.05 7.27
C GLN A 232 -10.30 -10.62 7.07
N ASN A 233 -10.61 -9.97 5.95
CA ASN A 233 -11.98 -9.61 5.61
C ASN A 233 -12.86 -10.85 5.40
N ILE A 234 -12.35 -11.88 4.73
CA ILE A 234 -13.06 -13.16 4.53
C ILE A 234 -13.27 -13.88 5.88
N GLU A 235 -12.23 -13.94 6.73
CA GLU A 235 -12.33 -14.51 8.07
C GLU A 235 -13.39 -13.80 8.92
N GLU A 236 -13.41 -12.47 8.90
CA GLU A 236 -14.40 -11.68 9.64
C GLU A 236 -15.81 -11.82 9.08
N MET A 237 -15.98 -11.87 7.76
CA MET A 237 -17.28 -12.11 7.14
C MET A 237 -17.82 -13.50 7.50
N SER A 238 -16.95 -14.51 7.53
CA SER A 238 -17.28 -15.86 8.02
C SER A 238 -17.66 -15.87 9.50
N LEU A 239 -16.96 -15.10 10.32
CA LEU A 239 -17.26 -15.00 11.75
C LEU A 239 -18.59 -14.27 11.99
N LYS A 240 -18.84 -13.16 11.28
CA LYS A 240 -20.12 -12.43 11.35
C LYS A 240 -21.31 -13.24 10.87
N SER A 241 -21.15 -14.16 9.92
CA SER A 241 -22.26 -15.04 9.50
C SER A 241 -22.58 -16.12 10.53
N LYS A 242 -21.59 -16.58 11.30
CA LYS A 242 -21.76 -17.59 12.38
C LYS A 242 -22.35 -17.01 13.67
N ILE A 243 -22.10 -15.74 13.98
CA ILE A 243 -22.59 -15.08 15.21
C ILE A 243 -24.12 -15.14 15.34
N PRO A 244 -24.94 -14.78 14.32
CA PRO A 244 -26.39 -14.90 14.40
C PRO A 244 -26.86 -16.32 14.69
N MET A 245 -26.26 -17.35 14.07
CA MET A 245 -26.61 -18.75 14.35
C MET A 245 -26.36 -19.12 15.81
N ALA A 246 -25.20 -18.73 16.35
CA ALA A 246 -24.87 -18.93 17.76
C ALA A 246 -25.82 -18.16 18.69
N PHE A 247 -26.20 -16.94 18.30
CA PHE A 247 -27.16 -16.12 19.04
C PHE A 247 -28.55 -16.76 19.08
N TYR A 248 -29.06 -17.24 17.94
CA TYR A 248 -30.32 -17.97 17.86
C TYR A 248 -30.29 -19.24 18.71
N PHE A 249 -29.20 -20.02 18.62
CA PHE A 249 -29.05 -21.24 19.41
C PHE A 249 -29.07 -20.95 20.92
N LEU A 250 -28.27 -19.99 21.39
CA LEU A 250 -28.23 -19.61 22.80
C LEU A 250 -29.57 -19.04 23.30
N THR A 251 -30.28 -18.28 22.45
CA THR A 251 -31.62 -17.77 22.79
C THR A 251 -32.63 -18.92 22.93
N LEU A 252 -32.54 -19.95 22.07
CA LEU A 252 -33.38 -21.14 22.14
C LEU A 252 -33.10 -21.95 23.41
N VAL A 253 -31.83 -22.14 23.75
CA VAL A 253 -31.39 -22.77 25.01
C VAL A 253 -31.88 -21.98 26.22
N LEU A 254 -31.82 -20.65 26.18
CA LEU A 254 -32.34 -19.78 27.24
C LEU A 254 -33.86 -19.96 27.41
N MET A 255 -34.61 -19.95 26.30
CA MET A 255 -36.07 -20.16 26.31
C MET A 255 -36.44 -21.54 26.87
N LEU A 256 -35.77 -22.61 26.43
CA LEU A 256 -36.00 -23.95 26.95
C LEU A 256 -35.68 -24.03 28.45
N SER A 257 -34.54 -23.47 28.88
CA SER A 257 -34.12 -23.48 30.29
C SER A 257 -35.09 -22.72 31.18
N THR A 258 -35.59 -21.57 30.72
CA THR A 258 -36.62 -20.79 31.43
C THR A 258 -37.98 -21.49 31.44
N PHE A 259 -38.38 -22.15 30.36
CA PHE A 259 -39.60 -22.95 30.30
C PHE A 259 -39.56 -24.12 31.30
N PHE A 260 -38.45 -24.88 31.34
CA PHE A 260 -38.24 -25.94 32.32
C PHE A 260 -38.25 -25.41 33.77
N PHE A 261 -37.65 -24.24 34.02
CA PHE A 261 -37.67 -23.61 35.33
C PHE A 261 -39.09 -23.23 35.78
N ILE A 262 -39.91 -22.67 34.88
CA ILE A 262 -41.30 -22.30 35.17
C ILE A 262 -42.17 -23.53 35.44
N PHE A 263 -42.01 -24.61 34.67
CA PHE A 263 -42.82 -25.82 34.85
C PHE A 263 -42.38 -26.65 36.06
N LYS A 264 -41.08 -26.76 36.35
CA LYS A 264 -40.59 -27.46 37.55
C LYS A 264 -40.90 -26.70 38.84
N SER A 265 -41.08 -25.37 38.77
CA SER A 265 -41.51 -24.51 39.88
C SER A 265 -43.00 -24.68 40.25
N LYS A 266 -43.80 -25.37 39.42
CA LYS A 266 -45.24 -25.61 39.65
C LYS A 266 -45.55 -27.03 40.18
N GLN A 267 -44.57 -27.92 40.22
CA GLN A 267 -44.63 -29.21 40.93
C GLN A 267 -44.06 -29.04 42.34
#